data_AF-S4R8Q2-F1
#
_entry.id   AF-S4R8Q2-F1
#
_cell.length_a   1.000
_cell.length_b   1.000
_cell.length_c   1.000
_cell.angle_alpha   90.00
_cell.angle_beta   90.00
_cell.angle_gamma   90.00
#
_symmetry.space_group_name_H-M   'P 1'
#
loop_
_entity.id
_entity.type
_entity.pdbx_description
1 polymer ?
#
loop_
_entity_poly.entity_id
_entity_poly.type
_entity_poly.pdbx_seq_one_letter_code
_entity_poly.pdbx_strand_id
1 'polypeptide(L)'
;LFPIREQGMNPYAAVLTKEEIEKFKESKEVQGRLMRAYRMMLDFYGIMLVNEETGEVARTGNWRTRFLNLNSHTHNNLRLTRILKSLGELGLERMKAPLVRFFLEETLCNKQLPRVKQSCLEYFVFTLRTKKERRELLLFARKHYPQPDDFPWGPPTHKLPGFRKPAAEQQQEQQQCVAAPESGGNGSSEQKEQKHDIGASSEMDESHDDRKMDGDEGKSSPLGDDPRPDP
;
A
#
# COMPACT_ATOMS: atom_id res chain seq x y z
N LEU A 1 -12.21 4.13 15.66
CA LEU A 1 -12.14 2.69 16.05
C LEU A 1 -10.93 2.01 15.43
N PHE A 2 -10.42 0.93 16.02
CA PHE A 2 -9.12 0.26 15.73
C PHE A 2 -7.90 1.01 16.22
N PRO A 3 -7.70 1.09 17.54
CA PRO A 3 -6.52 1.75 18.12
C PRO A 3 -5.26 0.97 17.74
N ILE A 4 -4.17 1.70 17.50
CA ILE A 4 -2.82 1.17 17.23
C ILE A 4 -1.78 2.01 17.96
N ARG A 5 -0.56 1.51 18.10
CA ARG A 5 0.56 2.25 18.72
C ARG A 5 1.14 3.37 17.86
N GLU A 6 0.84 3.38 16.57
CA GLU A 6 1.33 4.37 15.62
C GLU A 6 0.37 5.57 15.52
N GLN A 7 0.92 6.79 15.46
CA GLN A 7 0.12 7.98 15.25
C GLN A 7 -0.54 7.94 13.86
N GLY A 8 -1.85 8.19 13.82
CA GLY A 8 -2.58 8.31 12.56
C GLY A 8 -2.65 9.75 12.05
N MET A 9 -3.46 9.97 11.02
CA MET A 9 -3.71 11.32 10.47
C MET A 9 -4.44 12.27 11.42
N ASN A 10 -5.04 11.75 12.50
CA ASN A 10 -5.68 12.56 13.53
C ASN A 10 -4.68 12.77 14.69
N PRO A 11 -4.17 13.99 14.93
CA PRO A 11 -3.20 14.26 16.00
C PRO A 11 -3.80 14.09 17.40
N TYR A 12 -5.12 14.19 17.55
CA TYR A 12 -5.82 14.04 18.83
C TYR A 12 -6.15 12.58 19.17
N ALA A 13 -5.88 11.63 18.27
CA ALA A 13 -6.11 10.22 18.55
C ALA A 13 -5.02 9.69 19.49
N ALA A 14 -5.42 9.23 20.68
CA ALA A 14 -4.51 8.56 21.60
C ALA A 14 -3.93 7.28 20.96
N VAL A 15 -2.61 7.13 21.10
CA VAL A 15 -1.89 5.90 20.72
C VAL A 15 -1.95 4.89 21.85
N LEU A 16 -1.95 3.60 21.50
CA LEU A 16 -1.89 2.55 22.51
C LEU A 16 -0.52 2.47 23.17
N THR A 17 -0.52 2.40 24.49
CA THR A 17 0.63 1.96 25.28
C THR A 17 0.67 0.43 25.36
N LYS A 18 1.84 -0.13 25.73
CA LYS A 18 1.98 -1.58 25.90
C LYS A 18 1.10 -2.10 27.05
N GLU A 19 0.96 -1.34 28.13
CA GLU A 19 0.15 -1.71 29.28
C GLU A 19 -1.35 -1.75 28.95
N GLU A 20 -1.84 -0.77 28.17
CA GLU A 20 -3.23 -0.77 27.69
C GLU A 20 -3.52 -1.96 26.79
N ILE A 21 -2.56 -2.35 25.94
CA ILE A 21 -2.72 -3.53 25.08
C ILE A 21 -2.93 -4.80 25.91
N GLU A 22 -2.15 -5.02 26.96
CA GLU A 22 -2.32 -6.20 27.81
C GLU A 22 -3.68 -6.17 28.53
N LYS A 23 -4.08 -5.01 29.08
CA LYS A 23 -5.43 -4.85 29.67
C LYS A 23 -6.55 -5.10 28.67
N PHE A 24 -6.38 -4.69 27.42
CA PHE A 24 -7.36 -4.91 26.35
C PHE A 24 -7.48 -6.39 25.96
N LYS A 25 -6.38 -7.15 26.00
CA LYS A 25 -6.40 -8.59 25.72
C LYS A 25 -7.14 -9.36 26.81
N GLU A 26 -7.00 -8.93 28.07
CA GLU A 26 -7.65 -9.57 29.22
C GLU A 26 -9.15 -9.24 29.33
N SER A 27 -9.56 -8.06 28.85
CA SER A 27 -10.96 -7.61 28.94
C SER A 27 -11.85 -8.23 27.85
N LYS A 28 -12.69 -9.20 28.26
CA LYS A 28 -13.72 -9.80 27.38
C LYS A 28 -14.68 -8.77 26.78
N GLU A 29 -15.01 -7.72 27.54
CA GLU A 29 -15.91 -6.67 27.06
C GLU A 29 -15.29 -5.88 25.90
N VAL A 30 -14.02 -5.48 26.06
CA VAL A 30 -13.28 -4.74 25.03
C VAL A 30 -13.05 -5.60 23.79
N GLN A 31 -12.71 -6.87 23.97
CA GLN A 31 -12.62 -7.85 22.87
C GLN A 31 -13.95 -7.99 22.14
N GLY A 32 -15.08 -8.07 22.86
CA GLY A 32 -16.41 -8.11 22.27
C GLY A 32 -16.74 -6.84 21.48
N ARG A 33 -16.38 -5.66 21.98
CA ARG A 33 -16.52 -4.37 21.27
C ARG A 33 -15.67 -4.33 20.00
N LEU A 34 -14.43 -4.79 20.07
CA LEU A 34 -13.53 -4.88 18.93
C LEU A 34 -14.07 -5.84 17.85
N MET A 35 -14.60 -7.00 18.24
CA MET A 35 -15.20 -7.96 17.30
C MET A 35 -16.46 -7.40 16.62
N ARG A 36 -17.32 -6.68 17.35
CA ARG A 36 -18.47 -5.99 16.74
C ARG A 36 -18.03 -4.93 15.74
N ALA A 37 -17.01 -4.15 16.10
CA ALA A 37 -16.43 -3.16 15.19
C ALA A 37 -15.83 -3.81 13.94
N TYR A 38 -15.15 -4.95 14.11
CA TYR A 38 -14.57 -5.70 13.00
C TYR A 38 -15.65 -6.18 12.03
N ARG A 39 -16.73 -6.81 12.54
CA ARG A 39 -17.89 -7.21 11.71
C ARG A 39 -18.51 -6.04 10.96
N MET A 40 -18.75 -4.93 11.64
CA MET A 40 -19.30 -3.72 11.02
C MET A 40 -18.41 -3.18 9.90
N MET A 41 -17.10 -3.15 10.12
CA MET A 41 -16.15 -2.70 9.10
C MET A 41 -16.05 -3.67 7.93
N LEU A 42 -16.08 -4.98 8.17
CA LEU A 42 -16.12 -5.96 7.09
C LEU A 42 -17.36 -5.76 6.22
N ASP A 43 -18.54 -5.61 6.83
CA ASP A 43 -19.80 -5.43 6.09
C ASP A 43 -19.77 -4.14 5.26
N PHE A 44 -19.18 -3.07 5.79
CA PHE A 44 -18.93 -1.83 5.03
C PHE A 44 -18.08 -2.07 3.76
N TYR A 45 -17.15 -3.04 3.79
CA TYR A 45 -16.35 -3.44 2.64
C TYR A 45 -16.99 -4.53 1.77
N GLY A 46 -18.20 -5.00 2.09
CA GLY A 46 -18.87 -6.09 1.36
C GLY A 46 -18.36 -7.47 1.74
N ILE A 47 -17.87 -7.61 2.97
CA ILE A 47 -17.26 -8.82 3.51
C ILE A 47 -18.03 -9.20 4.78
N MET A 48 -18.27 -10.49 5.00
CA MET A 48 -18.84 -11.00 6.24
C MET A 48 -17.87 -11.96 6.91
N LEU A 49 -17.86 -11.95 8.24
CA LEU A 49 -17.18 -12.95 9.04
C LEU A 49 -18.08 -14.18 9.14
N VAL A 50 -17.64 -15.28 8.55
CA VAL A 50 -18.38 -16.56 8.51
C VAL A 50 -18.13 -17.35 9.78
N ASN A 51 -16.88 -17.35 10.25
CA ASN A 51 -16.48 -18.10 11.44
C ASN A 51 -15.53 -17.26 12.30
N GLU A 52 -15.94 -17.00 13.55
CA GLU A 52 -15.16 -16.19 14.51
C GLU A 52 -13.98 -16.95 15.13
N GLU A 53 -14.00 -18.27 15.11
CA GLU A 53 -12.92 -19.09 15.66
C GLU A 53 -11.76 -19.16 14.67
N THR A 54 -12.06 -19.45 13.40
CA THR A 54 -11.06 -19.56 12.33
C THR A 54 -10.70 -18.21 11.70
N GLY A 55 -11.58 -17.21 11.82
CA GLY A 55 -11.44 -15.92 11.14
C GLY A 55 -11.89 -15.93 9.68
N GLU A 56 -12.52 -17.02 9.22
CA GLU A 56 -12.99 -17.18 7.84
C GLU A 56 -13.96 -16.06 7.42
N VAL A 57 -13.76 -15.51 6.22
CA VAL A 57 -14.57 -14.44 5.67
C VAL A 57 -15.09 -14.80 4.27
N ALA A 58 -16.22 -14.21 3.91
CA ALA A 58 -16.84 -14.36 2.59
C ALA A 58 -17.41 -13.03 2.09
N ARG A 59 -17.80 -12.98 0.81
CA ARG A 59 -18.54 -11.84 0.26
C ARG A 59 -19.94 -11.76 0.88
N THR A 60 -20.43 -10.56 1.14
CA THR A 60 -21.85 -10.33 1.50
C THR A 60 -22.74 -10.34 0.26
N GLY A 61 -24.07 -10.39 0.42
CA GLY A 61 -25.00 -10.32 -0.73
C GLY A 61 -24.90 -9.04 -1.57
N ASN A 62 -24.51 -7.92 -0.95
CA ASN A 62 -24.34 -6.61 -1.60
C ASN A 62 -22.88 -6.28 -1.98
N TRP A 63 -22.00 -7.29 -2.05
CA TRP A 63 -20.56 -7.10 -2.23
C TRP A 63 -20.19 -6.25 -3.45
N ARG A 64 -20.93 -6.35 -4.56
CA ARG A 64 -20.63 -5.61 -5.81
C ARG A 64 -20.59 -4.10 -5.59
N THR A 65 -21.65 -3.55 -4.98
CA THR A 65 -21.73 -2.11 -4.68
C THR A 65 -20.68 -1.69 -3.67
N ARG A 66 -20.38 -2.55 -2.68
CA ARG A 66 -19.35 -2.25 -1.66
C ARG A 66 -17.93 -2.29 -2.24
N PHE A 67 -17.64 -3.22 -3.15
CA PHE A 67 -16.35 -3.31 -3.83
C PHE A 67 -16.13 -2.15 -4.78
N LEU A 68 -17.18 -1.68 -5.46
CA LEU A 68 -17.12 -0.43 -6.23
C LEU A 68 -16.68 0.73 -5.32
N ASN A 69 -17.33 0.90 -4.17
CA ASN A 69 -16.95 1.92 -3.20
C ASN A 69 -15.51 1.75 -2.68
N LEU A 70 -15.08 0.51 -2.43
CA LEU A 70 -13.72 0.20 -1.98
C LEU A 70 -12.68 0.58 -3.04
N ASN A 71 -12.96 0.31 -4.32
CA ASN A 71 -12.07 0.70 -5.42
C ASN A 71 -12.04 2.21 -5.65
N SER A 72 -13.14 2.93 -5.44
CA SER A 72 -13.20 4.38 -5.67
C SER A 72 -12.44 5.20 -4.61
N HIS A 73 -12.19 4.64 -3.42
CA HIS A 73 -11.67 5.40 -2.29
C HIS A 73 -10.39 4.77 -1.70
N THR A 74 -9.24 5.22 -2.17
CA THR A 74 -7.93 4.65 -1.82
C THR A 74 -7.57 4.72 -0.34
N HIS A 75 -8.09 5.71 0.42
CA HIS A 75 -7.88 5.81 1.86
C HIS A 75 -8.44 4.59 2.63
N ASN A 76 -9.36 3.82 2.04
CA ASN A 76 -9.84 2.56 2.62
C ASN A 76 -8.71 1.55 2.78
N ASN A 77 -7.69 1.57 1.91
CA ASN A 77 -6.52 0.73 2.07
C ASN A 77 -5.77 1.06 3.37
N LEU A 78 -5.65 2.35 3.72
CA LEU A 78 -5.05 2.77 4.99
C LEU A 78 -5.90 2.33 6.19
N ARG A 79 -7.23 2.40 6.08
CA ARG A 79 -8.15 1.91 7.12
C ARG A 79 -8.03 0.40 7.30
N LEU A 80 -7.95 -0.38 6.22
CA LEU A 80 -7.74 -1.82 6.25
C LEU A 80 -6.39 -2.19 6.89
N THR A 81 -5.31 -1.48 6.54
CA THR A 81 -4.01 -1.64 7.21
C THR A 81 -4.13 -1.41 8.71
N ARG A 82 -4.81 -0.35 9.13
CA ARG A 82 -5.01 -0.04 10.56
C ARG A 82 -5.84 -1.11 11.28
N ILE A 83 -6.88 -1.64 10.64
CA ILE A 83 -7.64 -2.79 11.16
C ILE A 83 -6.73 -3.99 11.35
N LEU A 84 -5.97 -4.39 10.33
CA LEU A 84 -5.06 -5.54 10.38
C LEU A 84 -3.99 -5.40 11.47
N LYS A 85 -3.40 -4.21 11.63
CA LYS A 85 -2.44 -3.93 12.71
C LYS A 85 -3.11 -4.05 14.08
N SER A 86 -4.26 -3.39 14.27
CA SER A 86 -5.01 -3.41 15.53
C SER A 86 -5.42 -4.83 15.94
N LEU A 87 -5.88 -5.65 14.99
CA LEU A 87 -6.19 -7.07 15.25
C LEU A 87 -4.98 -7.83 15.79
N GLY A 88 -3.78 -7.58 15.25
CA GLY A 88 -2.56 -8.23 15.73
C GLY A 88 -2.09 -7.72 17.08
N GLU A 89 -2.15 -6.41 17.32
CA GLU A 89 -1.79 -5.81 18.61
C GLU A 89 -2.69 -6.31 19.73
N LEU A 90 -3.99 -6.46 19.46
CA LEU A 90 -5.02 -6.80 20.46
C LEU A 90 -5.32 -8.30 20.58
N GLY A 91 -4.45 -9.16 20.05
CA GLY A 91 -4.52 -10.63 20.26
C GLY A 91 -5.48 -11.39 19.35
N LEU A 92 -5.96 -10.78 18.26
CA LEU A 92 -6.85 -11.37 17.27
C LEU A 92 -6.10 -11.74 15.96
N GLU A 93 -4.85 -12.19 16.07
CA GLU A 93 -3.98 -12.46 14.92
C GLU A 93 -4.60 -13.44 13.91
N ARG A 94 -5.32 -14.45 14.41
CA ARG A 94 -6.04 -15.47 13.60
C ARG A 94 -7.01 -14.88 12.56
N MET A 95 -7.52 -13.67 12.79
CA MET A 95 -8.43 -12.98 11.88
C MET A 95 -7.73 -12.48 10.61
N LYS A 96 -6.41 -12.25 10.68
CA LYS A 96 -5.68 -11.54 9.64
C LYS A 96 -5.42 -12.43 8.43
N ALA A 97 -4.90 -13.64 8.63
CA ALA A 97 -4.50 -14.50 7.51
C ALA A 97 -5.69 -14.80 6.56
N PRO A 98 -6.89 -15.19 7.04
CA PRO A 98 -8.05 -15.39 6.17
C PRO A 98 -8.49 -14.11 5.45
N LEU A 99 -8.47 -12.95 6.12
CA LEU A 99 -8.83 -11.69 5.49
C LEU A 99 -7.83 -11.26 4.41
N VAL A 100 -6.53 -11.37 4.67
CA VAL A 100 -5.49 -11.07 3.66
C VAL A 100 -5.61 -12.03 2.49
N ARG A 101 -5.84 -13.32 2.76
CA ARG A 101 -6.07 -14.34 1.74
C ARG A 101 -7.26 -13.99 0.84
N PHE A 102 -8.38 -13.58 1.44
CA PHE A 102 -9.55 -13.10 0.72
C PHE A 102 -9.22 -11.94 -0.22
N PHE A 103 -8.48 -10.93 0.24
CA PHE A 103 -8.06 -9.83 -0.63
C PHE A 103 -7.13 -10.30 -1.76
N LEU A 104 -6.23 -11.25 -1.52
CA LEU A 104 -5.38 -11.81 -2.57
C LEU A 104 -6.23 -12.53 -3.64
N GLU A 105 -7.23 -13.31 -3.25
CA GLU A 105 -8.16 -13.95 -4.20
C GLU A 105 -8.97 -12.92 -5.00
N GLU A 106 -9.50 -11.89 -4.33
CA GLU A 106 -10.30 -10.85 -4.98
C GLU A 106 -9.48 -9.97 -5.94
N THR A 107 -8.21 -9.76 -5.64
CA THR A 107 -7.31 -8.92 -6.44
C THR A 107 -6.64 -9.71 -7.57
N LEU A 108 -6.21 -10.95 -7.31
CA LEU A 108 -5.39 -11.74 -8.23
C LEU A 108 -6.18 -12.79 -9.01
N CYS A 109 -7.23 -13.40 -8.44
CA CYS A 109 -8.01 -14.41 -9.13
C CYS A 109 -9.26 -13.79 -9.76
N ASN A 110 -10.08 -13.12 -8.94
CA ASN A 110 -11.40 -12.62 -9.37
C ASN A 110 -11.33 -11.25 -10.05
N LYS A 111 -10.19 -10.54 -9.92
CA LYS A 111 -9.91 -9.21 -10.48
C LYS A 111 -10.97 -8.15 -10.13
N GLN A 112 -11.62 -8.27 -8.98
CA GLN A 112 -12.69 -7.36 -8.55
C GLN A 112 -12.16 -6.15 -7.78
N LEU A 113 -10.97 -6.24 -7.18
CA LEU A 113 -10.39 -5.19 -6.33
C LEU A 113 -9.03 -4.67 -6.85
N PRO A 114 -8.91 -4.22 -8.11
CA PRO A 114 -7.61 -3.79 -8.66
C PRO A 114 -6.93 -2.68 -7.85
N ARG A 115 -7.70 -1.79 -7.20
CA ARG A 115 -7.18 -0.66 -6.40
C ARG A 115 -6.69 -1.06 -5.01
N VAL A 116 -6.95 -2.30 -4.60
CA VAL A 116 -6.46 -2.90 -3.34
C VAL A 116 -5.22 -3.76 -3.57
N LYS A 117 -4.97 -4.20 -4.81
CA LYS A 117 -3.90 -5.15 -5.17
C LYS A 117 -2.53 -4.75 -4.61
N GLN A 118 -2.12 -3.49 -4.84
CA GLN A 118 -0.83 -3.00 -4.37
C GLN A 118 -0.74 -3.06 -2.84
N SER A 119 -1.74 -2.50 -2.13
CA SER A 119 -1.78 -2.53 -0.67
C SER A 119 -1.79 -3.95 -0.09
N CYS A 120 -2.45 -4.88 -0.78
CA CYS A 120 -2.47 -6.28 -0.40
C CYS A 120 -1.07 -6.90 -0.41
N LEU A 121 -0.33 -6.69 -1.51
CA LEU A 121 1.00 -7.28 -1.72
C LEU A 121 2.10 -6.58 -0.94
N GLU A 122 2.02 -5.26 -0.75
CA GLU A 122 3.09 -4.47 -0.14
C GLU A 122 2.92 -4.26 1.36
N TYR A 123 1.67 -4.28 1.85
CA TYR A 123 1.39 -3.95 3.25
C TYR A 123 0.63 -5.05 3.98
N PHE A 124 -0.51 -5.52 3.45
CA PHE A 124 -1.42 -6.39 4.20
C PHE A 124 -0.76 -7.72 4.57
N VAL A 125 -0.08 -8.37 3.62
CA VAL A 125 0.67 -9.62 3.85
C VAL A 125 1.74 -9.45 4.93
N PHE A 126 2.37 -8.28 5.02
CA PHE A 126 3.43 -8.01 6.00
C PHE A 126 2.91 -7.66 7.39
N THR A 127 1.60 -7.42 7.53
CA THR A 127 1.00 -7.30 8.86
C THR A 127 1.05 -8.62 9.62
N LEU A 128 1.07 -9.77 8.94
CA LEU A 128 1.07 -11.09 9.57
C LEU A 128 2.35 -11.34 10.36
N ARG A 129 2.22 -11.75 11.62
CA ARG A 129 3.36 -12.02 12.51
C ARG A 129 4.07 -13.33 12.17
N THR A 130 3.33 -14.37 11.78
CA THR A 130 3.89 -15.69 11.50
C THR A 130 4.57 -15.73 10.14
N LYS A 131 5.85 -16.11 10.10
CA LYS A 131 6.61 -16.29 8.84
C LYS A 131 5.99 -17.36 7.94
N LYS A 132 5.42 -18.41 8.53
CA LYS A 132 4.74 -19.50 7.82
C LYS A 132 3.55 -18.99 7.02
N GLU A 133 2.58 -18.35 7.68
CA GLU A 133 1.38 -17.79 7.02
C GLU A 133 1.76 -16.76 5.96
N ARG A 134 2.72 -15.87 6.26
CA ARG A 134 3.21 -14.89 5.30
C ARG A 134 3.78 -15.55 4.05
N ARG A 135 4.60 -16.59 4.22
CA ARG A 135 5.19 -17.35 3.10
C ARG A 135 4.12 -18.05 2.28
N GLU A 136 3.14 -18.68 2.93
CA GLU A 136 2.02 -19.34 2.25
C GLU A 136 1.22 -18.35 1.39
N LEU A 137 0.94 -17.16 1.90
CA LEU A 137 0.24 -16.12 1.14
C LEU A 137 1.08 -15.53 0.01
N LEU A 138 2.39 -15.34 0.20
CA LEU A 138 3.28 -14.88 -0.87
C LEU A 138 3.42 -15.91 -1.99
N LEU A 139 3.51 -17.20 -1.66
CA LEU A 139 3.53 -18.29 -2.64
C LEU A 139 2.23 -18.34 -3.43
N PHE A 140 1.09 -18.19 -2.75
CA PHE A 140 -0.19 -18.05 -3.42
C PHE A 140 -0.21 -16.84 -4.35
N ALA A 141 0.21 -15.67 -3.85
CA ALA A 141 0.23 -14.44 -4.63
C ALA A 141 1.09 -14.59 -5.90
N ARG A 142 2.29 -15.19 -5.79
CA ARG A 142 3.16 -15.47 -6.93
C ARG A 142 2.50 -16.38 -7.96
N LYS A 143 1.85 -17.47 -7.51
CA LYS A 143 1.18 -18.43 -8.39
C LYS A 143 0.05 -17.79 -9.23
N HIS A 144 -0.64 -16.80 -8.67
CA HIS A 144 -1.79 -16.15 -9.32
C HIS A 144 -1.49 -14.75 -9.87
N TYR A 145 -0.22 -14.35 -9.87
CA TYR A 145 0.19 -13.07 -10.41
C TYR A 145 0.20 -13.10 -11.95
N PRO A 146 -0.34 -12.08 -12.66
CA PRO A 146 -0.45 -12.11 -14.12
C PRO A 146 0.88 -12.28 -14.87
N GLN A 147 1.95 -11.67 -14.36
CA GLN A 147 3.29 -11.71 -14.95
C GLN A 147 4.28 -12.22 -13.90
N PRO A 148 4.58 -13.53 -13.85
CA PRO A 148 5.40 -14.13 -12.80
C PRO A 148 6.80 -13.50 -12.64
N ASP A 149 7.35 -12.91 -13.69
CA ASP A 149 8.65 -12.21 -13.67
C ASP A 149 8.60 -10.82 -13.03
N ASP A 150 7.44 -10.16 -13.05
CA ASP A 150 7.21 -8.84 -12.44
C ASP A 150 6.62 -8.95 -11.03
N PHE A 151 6.63 -10.15 -10.44
CA PHE A 151 6.12 -10.32 -9.09
C PHE A 151 7.02 -9.55 -8.11
N PRO A 152 6.46 -8.66 -7.25
CA PRO A 152 7.28 -7.76 -6.42
C PRO A 152 8.23 -8.44 -5.43
N TRP A 153 8.01 -9.73 -5.14
CA TRP A 153 8.72 -10.45 -4.09
C TRP A 153 9.48 -11.67 -4.61
N GLY A 154 10.80 -11.64 -4.41
CA GLY A 154 11.71 -12.74 -4.77
C GLY A 154 12.31 -12.58 -6.17
N PRO A 155 13.20 -13.49 -6.56
CA PRO A 155 13.85 -13.41 -7.86
C PRO A 155 12.83 -13.64 -8.98
N PRO A 156 13.00 -12.93 -10.13
CA PRO A 156 12.25 -13.21 -11.34
C PRO A 156 12.30 -14.69 -11.69
N THR A 157 11.22 -15.19 -12.27
CA THR A 157 11.04 -16.62 -12.54
C THR A 157 12.08 -17.13 -13.54
N HIS A 158 12.47 -16.31 -14.51
CA HIS A 158 13.56 -16.62 -15.44
C HIS A 158 14.95 -16.78 -14.80
N LYS A 159 15.15 -16.33 -13.56
CA LYS A 159 16.41 -16.48 -12.81
C LYS A 159 16.39 -17.67 -11.84
N LEU A 160 15.29 -18.42 -11.77
CA LEU A 160 15.19 -19.58 -10.88
C LEU A 160 15.90 -20.82 -11.47
N PRO A 161 16.64 -21.59 -10.65
CA PRO A 161 17.23 -22.86 -11.09
C PRO A 161 16.17 -23.81 -11.64
N GLY A 162 16.34 -24.27 -12.88
CA GLY A 162 15.40 -25.18 -13.55
C GLY A 162 14.31 -24.51 -14.39
N PHE A 163 14.29 -23.18 -14.50
CA PHE A 163 13.41 -22.50 -15.45
C PHE A 163 13.84 -22.81 -16.89
N ARG A 164 12.88 -23.24 -17.72
CA ARG A 164 13.04 -23.38 -19.18
C ARG A 164 12.07 -22.40 -19.83
N LYS A 165 12.57 -21.48 -20.65
CA LYS A 165 11.72 -20.57 -21.42
C LYS A 165 10.69 -21.39 -22.23
N PRO A 166 9.42 -20.99 -22.29
CA PRO A 166 8.44 -21.57 -23.21
C PRO A 166 8.96 -21.57 -24.64
N ALA A 167 8.66 -22.62 -25.42
CA ALA A 167 9.16 -22.76 -26.79
C ALA A 167 8.78 -21.57 -27.71
N ALA A 168 7.67 -20.89 -27.42
CA ALA A 168 7.21 -19.71 -28.16
C ALA A 168 8.13 -18.48 -27.99
N GLU A 169 8.75 -18.30 -26.82
CA GLU A 169 9.67 -17.18 -26.57
C GLU A 169 11.05 -17.43 -27.18
N GLN A 170 11.46 -18.71 -27.26
CA GLN A 170 12.74 -19.10 -27.89
C GLN A 170 12.75 -18.81 -29.40
N GLN A 171 11.59 -18.92 -30.06
CA GLN A 171 11.47 -18.64 -31.49
C GLN A 171 11.50 -17.14 -31.82
N GLN A 172 10.96 -16.29 -30.94
CA GLN A 172 11.00 -14.84 -31.12
C GLN A 172 12.41 -14.25 -30.92
N GLU A 173 13.18 -14.74 -29.94
CA GLU A 173 14.58 -14.32 -29.77
C GLU A 173 15.47 -14.77 -30.94
N GLN A 174 15.25 -15.97 -31.48
CA GLN A 174 15.99 -16.45 -32.65
C GLN A 174 15.64 -15.69 -33.93
N GLN A 175 14.39 -15.25 -34.12
CA GLN A 175 14.00 -14.42 -35.25
C GLN A 175 14.50 -12.97 -35.16
N GLN A 176 14.70 -12.45 -33.94
CA GLN A 176 15.22 -11.10 -33.75
C GLN A 176 16.74 -11.00 -33.95
N CYS A 177 17.50 -12.09 -33.73
CA CYS A 177 18.94 -12.14 -34.00
C CYS A 177 19.31 -12.29 -35.49
N VAL A 178 18.39 -12.75 -36.36
CA VAL A 178 18.67 -12.95 -37.81
C VAL A 178 18.32 -11.74 -38.69
N ALA A 179 17.83 -10.63 -38.11
CA ALA A 179 17.38 -9.44 -38.84
C ALA A 179 18.37 -8.25 -38.77
N ALA A 180 19.68 -8.50 -38.59
CA ALA A 180 20.70 -7.48 -38.79
C ALA A 180 21.27 -7.58 -40.22
N PRO A 181 21.21 -6.53 -41.07
CA PRO A 181 21.89 -6.56 -42.34
C PRO A 181 23.38 -6.25 -42.14
N GLU A 182 24.22 -7.17 -42.56
CA GLU A 182 25.65 -6.91 -42.77
C GLU A 182 25.85 -6.04 -44.01
N SER A 183 26.58 -4.93 -43.86
CA SER A 183 27.25 -4.27 -44.99
C SER A 183 28.50 -3.56 -44.48
N GLY A 184 29.65 -4.22 -44.62
CA GLY A 184 30.97 -3.60 -44.54
C GLY A 184 31.48 -3.19 -45.91
N GLY A 185 32.27 -2.12 -45.98
CA GLY A 185 33.08 -1.78 -47.16
C GLY A 185 33.48 -0.31 -47.30
N ASN A 186 34.76 -0.03 -47.06
CA ASN A 186 35.48 1.26 -47.09
C ASN A 186 35.40 2.08 -48.40
N GLY A 187 35.62 3.40 -48.28
CA GLY A 187 36.09 4.26 -49.38
C GLY A 187 36.11 5.77 -49.07
N SER A 188 37.29 6.34 -48.91
CA SER A 188 37.61 7.74 -48.59
C SER A 188 37.25 8.73 -49.72
N SER A 189 36.89 9.98 -49.38
CA SER A 189 37.30 11.23 -50.08
C SER A 189 36.93 12.47 -49.26
N GLU A 190 37.86 13.42 -49.22
CA GLU A 190 37.81 14.72 -48.54
C GLU A 190 36.88 15.75 -49.23
N GLN A 191 36.30 16.67 -48.44
CA GLN A 191 36.21 18.14 -48.69
C GLN A 191 35.46 18.77 -47.49
N LYS A 192 36.13 19.43 -46.55
CA LYS A 192 36.58 20.84 -46.50
C LYS A 192 35.54 21.79 -45.87
N GLU A 193 35.93 22.30 -44.70
CA GLU A 193 35.64 23.63 -44.12
C GLU A 193 34.18 24.12 -44.00
N GLN A 194 33.71 24.32 -42.76
CA GLN A 194 33.78 25.67 -42.18
C GLN A 194 33.70 25.65 -40.64
N LYS A 195 34.50 26.54 -40.07
CA LYS A 195 34.90 26.64 -38.67
C LYS A 195 34.34 27.96 -38.11
N HIS A 196 33.71 27.90 -36.95
CA HIS A 196 33.55 28.97 -35.96
C HIS A 196 33.15 28.21 -34.67
N ASP A 197 33.98 27.94 -33.66
CA ASP A 197 34.82 28.82 -32.81
C ASP A 197 34.03 30.08 -32.42
N ILE A 198 33.65 30.30 -31.16
CA ILE A 198 34.46 30.44 -29.93
C ILE A 198 33.52 30.13 -28.73
N GLY A 199 33.87 29.28 -27.76
CA GLY A 199 34.60 29.64 -26.52
C GLY A 199 33.61 30.10 -25.42
N ALA A 200 33.28 29.27 -24.42
CA ALA A 200 34.01 28.96 -23.19
C ALA A 200 33.69 29.91 -22.02
N SER A 201 33.21 29.32 -20.91
CA SER A 201 33.32 29.79 -19.51
C SER A 201 32.51 31.07 -19.18
N SER A 202 32.00 31.34 -17.98
CA SER A 202 32.21 30.87 -16.60
C SER A 202 31.12 31.51 -15.70
N GLU A 203 30.82 30.84 -14.59
CA GLU A 203 30.61 31.39 -13.24
C GLU A 203 29.40 32.30 -12.89
N MET A 204 28.67 31.81 -11.88
CA MET A 204 28.20 32.45 -10.63
C MET A 204 27.45 33.79 -10.67
N ASP A 205 26.21 33.79 -10.13
CA ASP A 205 25.85 34.78 -9.10
C ASP A 205 24.71 34.29 -8.18
N GLU A 206 24.88 34.51 -6.89
CA GLU A 206 23.86 34.38 -5.85
C GLU A 206 23.01 35.66 -5.81
N SER A 207 21.72 35.56 -5.50
CA SER A 207 21.06 36.63 -4.74
C SER A 207 19.83 36.12 -3.98
N HIS A 208 19.92 36.26 -2.66
CA HIS A 208 18.82 36.42 -1.73
C HIS A 208 18.02 37.70 -2.05
N ASP A 209 16.69 37.68 -1.88
CA ASP A 209 16.01 38.79 -1.20
C ASP A 209 14.79 38.27 -0.43
N ASP A 210 14.87 38.45 0.88
CA ASP A 210 13.78 38.47 1.84
C ASP A 210 12.85 39.65 1.53
N ARG A 211 11.53 39.47 1.68
CA ARG A 211 10.70 40.59 2.15
C ARG A 211 9.39 40.12 2.79
N LYS A 212 9.39 40.21 4.12
CA LYS A 212 8.22 40.41 4.99
C LYS A 212 7.41 41.63 4.53
N MET A 213 6.10 41.60 4.77
CA MET A 213 5.37 42.80 5.19
C MET A 213 4.32 42.42 6.25
N ASP A 214 4.51 43.04 7.42
CA ASP A 214 3.66 43.08 8.61
C ASP A 214 2.57 44.17 8.49
N GLY A 215 1.51 44.05 9.31
CA GLY A 215 0.69 45.15 9.87
C GLY A 215 -0.43 45.70 8.98
N ASP A 216 -1.58 46.15 9.48
CA ASP A 216 -1.89 46.63 10.83
C ASP A 216 -3.43 46.80 11.04
N GLU A 217 -3.75 46.87 12.34
CA GLU A 217 -4.94 47.04 13.18
C GLU A 217 -6.25 47.74 12.73
N GLY A 218 -7.31 47.43 13.50
CA GLY A 218 -8.56 48.19 13.51
C GLY A 218 -9.61 47.80 14.58
N LYS A 219 -9.22 47.76 15.87
CA LYS A 219 -9.98 47.97 17.14
C LYS A 219 -11.53 47.88 17.18
N SER A 220 -12.06 47.13 18.15
CA SER A 220 -12.69 47.70 19.38
C SER A 220 -13.28 46.61 20.31
N SER A 221 -12.86 46.66 21.58
CA SER A 221 -13.45 46.03 22.78
C SER A 221 -14.48 47.03 23.40
N PRO A 222 -15.07 46.88 24.62
CA PRO A 222 -14.88 45.83 25.65
C PRO A 222 -16.11 45.43 26.53
N LEU A 223 -15.85 44.47 27.43
CA LEU A 223 -16.35 44.29 28.82
C LEU A 223 -17.74 43.68 29.09
N GLY A 224 -17.69 42.66 29.96
CA GLY A 224 -18.81 42.03 30.64
C GLY A 224 -18.28 40.93 31.58
N ASP A 225 -17.75 41.34 32.73
CA ASP A 225 -17.48 40.49 33.90
C ASP A 225 -18.80 39.92 34.47
N ASP A 226 -18.80 38.67 34.94
CA ASP A 226 -19.14 38.30 36.34
C ASP A 226 -19.13 36.77 36.59
N PRO A 227 -19.07 36.28 37.84
CA PRO A 227 -18.15 35.22 38.25
C PRO A 227 -18.87 33.95 38.76
N ARG A 228 -18.09 32.91 39.03
CA ARG A 228 -18.45 31.81 39.96
C ARG A 228 -17.84 32.13 41.33
N PRO A 229 -18.40 31.70 42.50
CA PRO A 229 -18.35 30.27 42.91
C PRO A 229 -19.49 29.73 43.83
N ASP A 230 -19.69 28.40 43.77
CA ASP A 230 -19.89 27.35 44.82
C ASP A 230 -20.72 27.62 46.10
N PRO A 231 -21.40 26.62 46.70
CA PRO A 231 -20.92 25.26 47.06
C PRO A 231 -21.57 24.06 46.34
#